data_AF-A0A9E0UZV2-F1
#
_entry.id   AF-A0A9E0UZV2-F1
#
_cell.length_a   1.000
_cell.length_b   1.000
_cell.length_c   1.000
_cell.angle_alpha   90.00
_cell.angle_beta   90.00
_cell.angle_gamma   90.00
#
_symmetry.space_group_name_H-M   'P 1'
#
loop_
_entity.id
_entity.type
_entity.pdbx_description
1 polymer ?
#
loop_
_entity_poly.entity_id
_entity_poly.type
_entity_poly.pdbx_seq_one_letter_code
_entity_poly.pdbx_strand_id
1 'polypeptide(L)'
;MTYVVRLPEVLRWSDFVKTEGKQRDPHDKQEIVALTRFRFTFPNEGFRPVTDAGKRKLVFTDKFKLTIRPVAKVWKGLDVTDSTSDAILAHEQIHYLFGFVTARALMNELLSLQVANDRLLKQHMGSALDLHLITRAKALNENYDDDTEHGHNATLQRKWQAAMKDCL
;
A
#
# COMPACT_ATOMS: atom_id res chain seq x y z
N MET A 1 20.56 -4.35 8.44
CA MET A 1 19.47 -3.84 9.29
C MET A 1 18.17 -4.29 8.63
N THR A 2 17.59 -5.41 9.06
CA THR A 2 16.48 -6.04 8.32
C THR A 2 15.15 -5.57 8.92
N TYR A 3 14.69 -4.40 8.49
CA TYR A 3 13.37 -3.89 8.85
C TYR A 3 12.38 -4.35 7.80
N VAL A 4 11.63 -5.39 8.13
CA VAL A 4 10.86 -6.15 7.15
C VAL A 4 9.46 -5.56 7.06
N VAL A 5 9.28 -4.58 6.18
CA VAL A 5 8.04 -4.58 5.40
C VAL A 5 8.07 -5.90 4.64
N ARG A 6 7.16 -6.83 4.96
CA ARG A 6 7.13 -8.15 4.32
C ARG A 6 7.12 -7.99 2.80
N LEU A 7 7.77 -8.89 2.07
CA LEU A 7 7.65 -8.89 0.61
C LEU A 7 6.17 -9.03 0.23
N PRO A 8 5.72 -8.29 -0.81
CA PRO A 8 4.35 -8.39 -1.26
C PRO A 8 4.05 -9.79 -1.76
N GLU A 9 2.87 -10.28 -1.40
CA GLU A 9 2.33 -11.51 -1.99
C GLU A 9 1.76 -11.17 -3.38
N VAL A 10 1.84 -12.13 -4.29
CA VAL A 10 1.18 -12.04 -5.59
C VAL A 10 -0.29 -12.36 -5.38
N LEU A 11 -1.17 -11.41 -5.74
CA LEU A 11 -2.61 -11.57 -5.69
C LEU A 11 -3.04 -12.71 -6.59
N ARG A 12 -4.03 -13.45 -6.11
CA ARG A 12 -4.72 -14.52 -6.81
C ARG A 12 -6.20 -14.26 -6.73
N TRP A 13 -6.97 -14.80 -7.66
CA TRP A 13 -8.43 -14.71 -7.59
C TRP A 13 -9.04 -15.29 -6.30
N SER A 14 -8.34 -16.20 -5.62
CA SER A 14 -8.71 -16.70 -4.30
C SER A 14 -8.67 -15.66 -3.18
N ASP A 15 -7.97 -14.54 -3.38
CA ASP A 15 -7.86 -13.45 -2.40
C ASP A 15 -9.02 -12.46 -2.48
N PHE A 16 -9.86 -12.57 -3.52
CA PHE A 16 -10.96 -11.64 -3.79
C PHE A 16 -12.26 -12.14 -3.18
N VAL A 17 -12.93 -11.26 -2.44
CA VAL A 17 -14.30 -11.49 -2.00
C VAL A 17 -15.25 -11.25 -3.17
N LYS A 18 -16.03 -12.27 -3.54
CA LYS A 18 -17.03 -12.15 -4.61
C LYS A 18 -18.19 -11.25 -4.18
N THR A 19 -18.62 -10.40 -5.09
CA THR A 19 -19.72 -9.44 -4.91
C THR A 19 -20.81 -9.68 -5.97
N GLU A 20 -22.05 -9.41 -5.60
CA GLU A 20 -23.23 -9.65 -6.45
C GLU A 20 -23.28 -8.74 -7.68
N GLY A 21 -22.83 -7.49 -7.53
CA GLY A 21 -22.77 -6.49 -8.60
C GLY A 21 -21.38 -5.87 -8.75
N LYS A 22 -21.17 -5.18 -9.87
CA LYS A 22 -19.98 -4.37 -10.10
C LYS A 22 -19.81 -3.35 -8.98
N GLN A 23 -18.56 -3.05 -8.65
CA GLN A 23 -18.24 -2.00 -7.69
C GLN A 23 -18.24 -0.65 -8.41
N ARG A 24 -18.41 0.44 -7.66
CA ARG A 24 -18.15 1.78 -8.18
C ARG A 24 -16.79 2.23 -7.67
N ASP A 25 -15.98 2.72 -8.59
CA ASP A 25 -14.71 3.32 -8.27
C ASP A 25 -14.91 4.49 -7.28
N PRO A 26 -14.14 4.57 -6.18
CA PRO A 26 -14.28 5.64 -5.21
C PRO A 26 -13.93 7.03 -5.75
N HIS A 27 -13.01 7.13 -6.71
CA HIS A 27 -12.50 8.35 -7.30
C HIS A 27 -13.51 8.95 -8.28
N ASP A 28 -13.90 8.22 -9.33
CA ASP A 28 -14.70 8.77 -10.44
C ASP A 28 -16.09 8.16 -10.63
N LYS A 29 -16.45 7.16 -9.81
CA LYS A 29 -17.74 6.45 -9.79
C LYS A 29 -18.00 5.55 -10.99
N GLN A 30 -17.00 5.28 -11.84
CA GLN A 30 -17.07 4.30 -12.91
C GLN A 30 -17.39 2.91 -12.35
N GLU A 31 -18.13 2.10 -13.11
CA GLU A 31 -18.36 0.70 -12.73
C GLU A 31 -17.13 -0.15 -13.04
N ILE A 32 -16.58 -0.79 -12.01
CA ILE A 32 -15.38 -1.63 -12.09
C ILE A 32 -15.73 -3.08 -11.68
N VAL A 33 -15.06 -4.03 -12.33
CA VAL A 33 -15.29 -5.47 -12.14
C VAL A 33 -14.44 -6.07 -11.02
N ALA A 34 -13.34 -5.43 -10.67
CA ALA A 34 -12.51 -5.74 -9.53
C ALA A 34 -12.11 -4.44 -8.82
N LEU A 35 -11.74 -4.54 -7.55
CA LEU A 35 -11.23 -3.44 -6.75
C LEU A 35 -10.35 -3.99 -5.64
N THR A 36 -9.14 -3.47 -5.55
CA THR A 36 -8.19 -3.82 -4.51
C THR A 36 -7.75 -2.59 -3.76
N ARG A 37 -7.93 -2.66 -2.46
CA ARG A 37 -7.30 -1.75 -1.50
C ARG A 37 -6.35 -2.54 -0.63
N PHE A 38 -5.66 -1.86 0.26
CA PHE A 38 -4.94 -2.52 1.34
C PHE A 38 -5.42 -2.01 2.70
N ARG A 39 -5.30 -2.90 3.69
CA ARG A 39 -5.33 -2.53 5.10
C ARG A 39 -3.93 -2.70 5.67
N PHE A 40 -3.57 -1.85 6.61
CA PHE A 40 -2.31 -1.96 7.32
C PHE A 40 -2.52 -2.24 8.81
N THR A 41 -1.51 -2.83 9.43
CA THR A 41 -1.45 -2.99 10.89
C THR A 41 -0.09 -2.50 11.36
N PHE A 42 -0.09 -1.36 12.05
CA PHE A 42 1.08 -0.86 12.75
C PHE A 42 1.13 -1.53 14.14
N PRO A 43 2.20 -2.26 14.48
CA PRO A 43 2.25 -2.98 15.75
C PRO A 43 2.39 -1.98 16.92
N ASN A 44 1.90 -2.35 18.11
CA ASN A 44 2.12 -1.57 19.34
C ASN A 44 3.44 -1.94 20.05
N GLU A 45 4.20 -2.88 19.48
CA GLU A 45 5.44 -3.42 20.03
C GLU A 45 6.55 -3.48 18.97
N GLY A 46 7.76 -3.84 19.39
CA GLY A 46 8.92 -3.94 18.50
C GLY A 46 9.57 -2.61 18.18
N PHE A 47 9.14 -1.51 18.78
CA PHE A 47 9.83 -0.23 18.71
C PHE A 47 9.78 0.48 20.07
N ARG A 48 10.76 1.35 20.32
CA ARG A 48 10.79 2.17 21.53
C ARG A 48 11.44 3.53 21.27
N PRO A 49 11.02 4.58 21.97
CA PRO A 49 11.72 5.85 21.93
C PRO A 49 13.02 5.77 22.74
N VAL A 50 14.08 6.40 22.25
CA VAL A 50 15.37 6.54 22.94
C VAL A 50 15.87 7.97 22.87
N THR A 51 16.72 8.36 23.82
CA THR A 51 17.47 9.61 23.74
C THR A 51 18.81 9.35 23.07
N ASP A 52 19.16 10.17 22.09
CA ASP A 52 20.45 10.19 21.42
C ASP A 52 20.86 11.63 21.15
N ALA A 53 22.07 12.02 21.59
CA ALA A 53 22.59 13.39 21.50
C ALA A 53 21.57 14.49 21.94
N GLY A 54 20.82 14.24 23.02
CA GLY A 54 19.81 15.16 23.55
C GLY A 54 18.50 15.22 22.76
N LYS A 55 18.33 14.43 21.69
CA LYS A 55 17.11 14.29 20.89
C LYS A 55 16.43 12.95 21.14
N ARG A 56 15.13 12.88 20.88
CA ARG A 56 14.31 11.69 20.89
C ARG A 56 14.20 11.10 19.50
N LYS A 57 14.42 9.79 19.38
CA LYS A 57 14.28 9.03 18.14
C LYS A 57 13.64 7.66 18.39
N LEU A 58 13.15 7.01 17.32
CA LEU A 58 12.64 5.65 17.39
C LEU A 58 13.77 4.64 17.13
N VAL A 59 13.79 3.57 17.91
CA VAL A 59 14.60 2.38 17.62
C VAL A 59 13.67 1.19 17.45
N PHE A 60 13.84 0.48 16.34
CA PHE A 60 13.06 -0.68 15.98
C PHE A 60 13.86 -1.96 16.23
N THR A 61 13.18 -3.01 16.71
CA THR A 61 13.73 -4.35 16.89
C THR A 61 13.24 -5.28 15.78
N ASP A 62 13.80 -6.48 15.72
CA ASP A 62 13.37 -7.60 14.87
C ASP A 62 11.90 -8.04 15.07
N LYS A 63 11.29 -7.66 16.20
CA LYS A 63 9.87 -7.91 16.49
C LYS A 63 8.95 -6.94 15.77
N PHE A 64 9.44 -5.81 15.28
CA PHE A 64 8.60 -4.85 14.56
C PHE A 64 8.16 -5.41 13.21
N LYS A 65 6.85 -5.52 13.00
CA LYS A 65 6.25 -6.03 11.77
C LYS A 65 5.08 -5.16 11.32
N LEU A 66 5.36 -4.19 10.45
CA LEU A 66 4.31 -3.49 9.71
C LEU A 66 3.72 -4.44 8.67
N THR A 67 2.43 -4.74 8.81
CA THR A 67 1.74 -5.70 7.93
C THR A 67 0.83 -4.97 6.96
N ILE A 68 0.91 -5.32 5.67
CA ILE A 68 0.01 -4.86 4.60
C ILE A 68 -0.77 -6.06 4.09
N ARG A 69 -2.11 -6.01 4.09
CA ARG A 69 -2.98 -7.08 3.60
C ARG A 69 -3.93 -6.56 2.54
N PRO A 70 -4.24 -7.35 1.50
CA PRO A 70 -5.18 -6.93 0.49
C PRO A 70 -6.60 -6.90 1.08
N VAL A 71 -7.40 -5.99 0.56
CA VAL A 71 -8.85 -5.94 0.71
C VAL A 71 -9.40 -5.89 -0.71
N ALA A 72 -9.57 -7.07 -1.29
CA ALA A 72 -9.88 -7.25 -2.70
C ALA A 72 -11.31 -7.74 -2.88
N LYS A 73 -12.01 -7.16 -3.87
CA LYS A 73 -13.39 -7.52 -4.23
C LYS A 73 -13.48 -7.72 -5.74
N VAL A 74 -14.26 -8.71 -6.16
CA VAL A 74 -14.50 -8.99 -7.57
C VAL A 74 -15.98 -9.21 -7.82
N TRP A 75 -16.49 -8.77 -8.96
CA TRP A 75 -17.85 -9.08 -9.38
C TRP A 75 -17.96 -10.56 -9.77
N LYS A 76 -18.95 -11.27 -9.24
CA LYS A 76 -19.13 -12.71 -9.48
C LYS A 76 -19.37 -13.09 -10.95
N GLY A 77 -19.78 -12.13 -11.78
CA GLY A 77 -20.02 -12.34 -13.21
C GLY A 77 -18.78 -12.21 -14.08
N LEU A 78 -17.61 -11.87 -13.52
CA LEU A 78 -16.35 -11.91 -14.23
C LEU A 78 -15.91 -13.36 -14.45
N ASP A 79 -15.62 -13.74 -15.70
CA ASP A 79 -14.97 -15.01 -16.00
C ASP A 79 -13.47 -14.90 -15.71
N VAL A 80 -13.05 -15.47 -14.58
CA VAL A 80 -11.65 -15.47 -14.11
C VAL A 80 -10.75 -16.44 -14.88
N THR A 81 -11.27 -17.11 -15.91
CA THR A 81 -10.51 -18.00 -16.79
C THR A 81 -10.18 -17.37 -18.14
N ASP A 82 -10.77 -16.22 -18.46
CA ASP A 82 -10.46 -15.45 -19.67
C ASP A 82 -9.11 -14.72 -19.50
N SER A 83 -8.37 -14.60 -20.60
CA SER A 83 -7.17 -13.77 -20.75
C SER A 83 -7.35 -12.31 -20.31
N THR A 84 -8.57 -11.76 -20.41
CA THR A 84 -8.88 -10.42 -19.89
C THR A 84 -8.77 -10.35 -18.36
N SER A 85 -8.99 -11.48 -17.68
CA SER A 85 -8.87 -11.58 -16.23
C SER A 85 -7.41 -11.45 -15.76
N ASP A 86 -6.43 -11.96 -16.50
CA ASP A 86 -5.02 -11.80 -16.13
C ASP A 86 -4.59 -10.31 -16.14
N ALA A 87 -5.08 -9.54 -17.13
CA ALA A 87 -4.82 -8.10 -17.20
C ALA A 87 -5.47 -7.34 -16.03
N ILE A 88 -6.70 -7.72 -15.65
CA ILE A 88 -7.37 -7.16 -14.47
C ILE A 88 -6.60 -7.51 -13.21
N LEU A 89 -6.21 -8.77 -13.02
CA LEU A 89 -5.46 -9.18 -11.83
C LEU A 89 -4.10 -8.45 -11.73
N ALA A 90 -3.43 -8.22 -12.86
CA ALA A 90 -2.19 -7.45 -12.92
C ALA A 90 -2.39 -5.95 -12.60
N HIS A 91 -3.54 -5.38 -12.97
CA HIS A 91 -3.94 -4.02 -12.60
C HIS A 91 -4.16 -3.92 -11.08
N GLU A 92 -4.98 -4.82 -10.53
CA GLU A 92 -5.28 -4.93 -9.11
C GLU A 92 -4.03 -5.16 -8.24
N GLN A 93 -3.04 -5.89 -8.77
CA GLN A 93 -1.76 -6.10 -8.12
C GLN A 93 -1.05 -4.77 -7.84
N ILE A 94 -1.10 -3.79 -8.76
CA ILE A 94 -0.41 -2.52 -8.59
C ILE A 94 -1.03 -1.72 -7.43
N HIS A 95 -2.35 -1.67 -7.33
CA HIS A 95 -3.04 -1.06 -6.19
C HIS A 95 -2.59 -1.67 -4.86
N TYR A 96 -2.41 -2.98 -4.80
CA TYR A 96 -1.90 -3.65 -3.62
C TYR A 96 -0.44 -3.29 -3.32
N LEU A 97 0.41 -3.19 -4.34
CA LEU A 97 1.82 -2.84 -4.21
C LEU A 97 2.04 -1.42 -3.66
N PHE A 98 1.13 -0.47 -3.91
CA PHE A 98 1.22 0.87 -3.31
C PHE A 98 1.27 0.85 -1.78
N GLY A 99 0.59 -0.11 -1.14
CA GLY A 99 0.67 -0.28 0.32
C GLY A 99 2.08 -0.60 0.82
N PHE A 100 2.86 -1.37 0.04
CA PHE A 100 4.23 -1.73 0.40
C PHE A 100 5.22 -0.60 0.13
N VAL A 101 5.09 0.08 -1.01
CA VAL A 101 5.96 1.22 -1.37
C VAL A 101 5.79 2.34 -0.35
N THR A 102 4.54 2.68 -0.01
CA THR A 102 4.26 3.72 1.00
C THR A 102 4.66 3.29 2.41
N ALA A 103 4.51 2.00 2.77
CA ALA A 103 5.04 1.47 4.03
C ALA A 103 6.57 1.59 4.14
N ARG A 104 7.31 1.36 3.06
CA ARG A 104 8.78 1.56 3.05
C ARG A 104 9.16 3.02 3.21
N ALA A 105 8.46 3.91 2.51
CA ALA A 105 8.67 5.35 2.66
C ALA A 105 8.41 5.82 4.10
N LEU A 106 7.32 5.32 4.72
CA LEU A 106 7.04 5.54 6.15
C LEU A 106 8.20 5.09 7.03
N MET A 107 8.69 3.85 6.84
CA MET A 107 9.75 3.32 7.70
C MET A 107 11.04 4.12 7.57
N ASN A 108 11.40 4.56 6.36
CA ASN A 108 12.56 5.41 6.14
C ASN A 108 12.42 6.74 6.89
N GLU A 109 11.24 7.37 6.85
CA GLU A 109 10.98 8.60 7.60
C GLU A 109 11.08 8.37 9.11
N LEU A 110 10.43 7.33 9.64
CA LEU A 110 10.46 7.03 11.08
C LEU A 110 11.87 6.67 11.58
N LEU A 111 12.71 6.05 10.76
CA LEU A 111 14.11 5.74 11.09
C LEU A 111 14.99 7.00 11.10
N SER A 112 14.67 7.98 10.27
CA SER A 112 15.36 9.28 10.23
C SER A 112 14.87 10.28 11.29
N LEU A 113 13.73 10.00 11.93
CA LEU A 113 13.06 10.93 12.83
C LEU A 113 13.89 11.21 14.09
N GLN A 114 14.25 12.48 14.28
CA GLN A 114 14.88 12.99 15.50
C GLN A 114 14.22 14.29 15.92
N VAL A 115 13.71 14.34 17.16
CA VAL A 115 12.91 15.47 17.67
C VAL A 115 13.28 15.82 19.10
N ALA A 116 12.82 16.96 19.62
CA ALA A 116 13.26 17.41 20.94
C ALA A 116 12.70 16.59 22.13
N ASN A 117 11.49 16.02 21.99
CA ASN A 117 10.81 15.36 23.11
C ASN A 117 9.77 14.33 22.62
N ASP A 118 9.23 13.54 23.56
CA ASP A 118 8.28 12.45 23.25
C ASP A 118 6.94 12.96 22.69
N ARG A 119 6.51 14.17 23.07
CA ARG A 119 5.29 14.77 22.51
C ARG A 119 5.44 14.98 21.00
N LEU A 120 6.55 15.60 20.59
CA LEU A 120 6.86 15.77 19.16
C LEU A 120 7.04 14.42 18.48
N LEU A 121 7.66 13.44 19.14
CA LEU A 121 7.88 12.12 18.55
C LEU A 121 6.55 11.44 18.20
N LYS A 122 5.60 11.46 19.13
CA LYS A 122 4.26 10.92 18.91
C LYS A 122 3.50 11.67 17.81
N GLN A 123 3.60 13.00 17.79
CA GLN A 123 2.97 13.83 16.77
C GLN A 123 3.51 13.49 15.38
N HIS A 124 4.82 13.49 15.20
CA HIS A 124 5.47 13.16 13.93
C HIS A 124 5.19 11.73 13.49
N MET A 125 5.17 10.76 14.42
CA MET A 125 4.80 9.38 14.08
C MET A 125 3.37 9.28 13.53
N GLY A 126 2.41 9.98 14.16
CA GLY A 126 1.04 10.05 13.66
C GLY A 126 0.94 10.72 12.29
N SER A 127 1.58 11.88 12.12
CA SER A 127 1.59 12.60 10.84
C SER A 127 2.25 11.80 9.71
N ALA A 128 3.32 11.05 10.00
CA ALA A 128 3.98 10.19 9.02
C ALA A 128 3.06 9.03 8.61
N LEU A 129 2.37 8.39 9.56
CA LEU A 129 1.40 7.34 9.25
C LEU A 129 0.30 7.84 8.31
N ASP A 130 -0.32 8.99 8.64
CA ASP A 130 -1.36 9.59 7.81
C ASP A 130 -0.83 9.98 6.43
N LEU A 131 0.34 10.63 6.37
CA LEU A 131 0.94 11.05 5.12
C LEU A 131 1.20 9.88 4.18
N HIS A 132 1.85 8.82 4.66
CA HIS A 132 2.30 7.74 3.77
C HIS A 132 1.19 6.73 3.47
N LEU A 133 0.51 6.22 4.50
CA LEU A 133 -0.41 5.09 4.35
C LEU A 133 -1.83 5.51 3.97
N ILE A 134 -2.15 6.81 4.07
CA ILE A 134 -3.46 7.35 3.69
C ILE A 134 -3.30 8.31 2.52
N THR A 135 -2.63 9.45 2.72
CA THR A 135 -2.60 10.53 1.72
C THR A 135 -1.83 10.14 0.46
N ARG A 136 -0.57 9.70 0.60
CA ARG A 136 0.27 9.30 -0.56
C ARG A 136 -0.26 8.04 -1.22
N ALA A 137 -0.68 7.06 -0.44
CA ALA A 137 -1.31 5.85 -0.97
C ALA A 137 -2.51 6.20 -1.84
N LYS A 138 -3.43 7.04 -1.35
CA LYS A 138 -4.57 7.51 -2.13
C LYS A 138 -4.13 8.18 -3.43
N ALA A 139 -3.24 9.17 -3.36
CA ALA A 139 -2.77 9.90 -4.54
C ALA A 139 -2.11 8.99 -5.58
N LEU A 140 -1.35 7.97 -5.15
CA LEU A 140 -0.75 6.99 -6.06
C LEU A 140 -1.79 6.11 -6.75
N ASN A 141 -2.85 5.70 -6.03
CA ASN A 141 -3.95 4.94 -6.63
C ASN A 141 -4.65 5.79 -7.70
N GLU A 142 -5.04 7.02 -7.35
CA GLU A 142 -5.74 7.93 -8.27
C GLU A 142 -4.90 8.23 -9.52
N ASN A 143 -3.62 8.59 -9.35
CA ASN A 143 -2.74 8.85 -10.50
C ASN A 143 -2.55 7.62 -11.39
N TYR A 144 -2.53 6.42 -10.81
CA TYR A 144 -2.37 5.18 -11.58
C TYR A 144 -3.63 4.85 -12.39
N ASP A 145 -4.82 5.04 -11.80
CA ASP A 145 -6.09 4.84 -12.50
C ASP A 145 -6.25 5.85 -13.64
N ASP A 146 -5.92 7.13 -13.38
CA ASP A 146 -5.93 8.19 -14.39
C ASP A 146 -4.96 7.88 -15.54
N ASP A 147 -3.70 7.54 -15.22
CA ASP A 147 -2.69 7.20 -16.23
C ASP A 147 -3.10 5.99 -17.04
N THR A 148 -3.64 4.95 -16.38
CA THR A 148 -3.90 3.68 -17.03
C THR A 148 -5.30 3.55 -17.61
N GLU A 149 -6.13 4.59 -17.48
CA GLU A 149 -7.55 4.56 -17.83
C GLU A 149 -8.23 3.34 -17.18
N HIS A 150 -8.13 3.20 -15.86
CA HIS A 150 -8.62 2.02 -15.11
C HIS A 150 -8.10 0.68 -15.67
N GLY A 151 -6.85 0.70 -16.12
CA GLY A 151 -6.15 -0.45 -16.68
C GLY A 151 -6.39 -0.74 -18.16
N HIS A 152 -7.08 0.12 -18.91
CA HIS A 152 -7.19 -0.01 -20.36
C HIS A 152 -5.88 0.32 -21.12
N ASN A 153 -4.94 1.05 -20.51
CA ASN A 153 -3.65 1.39 -21.10
C ASN A 153 -2.51 0.48 -20.61
N ALA A 154 -2.35 -0.67 -21.25
CA ALA A 154 -1.33 -1.66 -20.91
C ALA A 154 0.12 -1.13 -21.00
N THR A 155 0.39 -0.10 -21.81
CA THR A 155 1.72 0.50 -21.91
C THR A 155 2.07 1.27 -20.64
N LEU A 156 1.14 2.05 -20.11
CA LEU A 156 1.34 2.78 -18.85
C LEU A 156 1.33 1.82 -17.67
N GLN A 157 0.50 0.78 -17.67
CA GLN A 157 0.56 -0.28 -16.65
C GLN A 157 1.97 -0.90 -16.54
N ARG A 158 2.61 -1.24 -17.67
CA ARG A 158 3.97 -1.79 -17.67
C ARG A 158 5.01 -0.82 -17.12
N LYS A 159 4.87 0.49 -17.39
CA LYS A 159 5.76 1.52 -16.83
C LYS A 159 5.63 1.60 -15.30
N TRP A 160 4.41 1.60 -14.79
CA TRP A 160 4.14 1.54 -13.34
C TRP A 160 4.66 0.24 -12.72
N GLN A 161 4.46 -0.90 -13.36
CA GLN A 161 5.03 -2.19 -12.93
C GLN A 161 6.56 -2.18 -12.86
N ALA A 162 7.22 -1.55 -13.83
CA ALA A 162 8.67 -1.39 -13.80
C ALA A 162 9.11 -0.50 -12.62
N ALA A 163 8.46 0.65 -12.43
CA ALA A 163 8.75 1.56 -11.32
C ALA A 163 8.53 0.90 -9.94
N MET A 164 7.53 0.02 -9.82
CA MET A 164 7.30 -0.76 -8.60
C MET A 164 8.47 -1.68 -8.26
N LYS A 165 9.11 -2.30 -9.27
CA LYS A 165 10.28 -3.17 -9.05
C LYS A 165 11.48 -2.41 -8.52
N ASP A 166 11.61 -1.13 -8.83
CA ASP A 166 12.71 -0.30 -8.30
C ASP A 166 12.45 0.15 -6.86
N CYS A 167 11.18 0.19 -6.46
CA CYS A 167 10.73 0.58 -5.11
C CYS A 167 10.61 -0.60 -4.14
N LEU A 168 10.49 -1.83 -4.65
CA LEU A 168 10.25 -3.08 -3.92
C LEU A 168 11.48 -4.00 -3.90
#